data_AF-A0A7W1FSS3-F1
#
_entry.id   AF-A0A7W1FSS3-F1
#
_cell.length_a   1.000
_cell.length_b   1.000
_cell.length_c   1.000
_cell.angle_alpha   90.00
_cell.angle_beta   90.00
_cell.angle_gamma   90.00
#
_symmetry.space_group_name_H-M   'P 1'
#
loop_
_entity.id
_entity.type
_entity.pdbx_description
1 polymer ?
#
loop_
_entity_poly.entity_id
_entity_poly.type
_entity_poly.pdbx_seq_one_letter_code
_entity_poly.pdbx_strand_id
1 'polypeptide(L)'
;MSAAQHQALVLGSVSFVAFVFFLCFLLPSKRTKFSVFAACNLLFVALVFGAVALVDLSGGRAEIMVAVMMELPVVLIVAWVCLALAGGLPDLPGNLPAEPVARRPWLRAVLGSAPLILLLSVGLATAVGLVWPSPALRVYAPAPPQFVVLKALIMAPEWFYSGLAAVVFVMAGRAPGLKRRFYFKNLAFSVGMGCIALIAVESTVFAGLRVWLSGGNRGAILEILNTVEACLAITCILAFAAGLSLRYTPAVATTLLHRLQTGWLRAQEQFESLEWQAVSTVAADRLTHASDAVVEACR
;
A
#
# COMPACT_ATOMS: atom_id res chain seq x y z
N MET A 1 5.65 11.76 25.60
CA MET A 1 5.28 11.35 24.22
C MET A 1 3.83 11.73 24.01
N SER A 2 3.54 12.56 23.00
CA SER A 2 2.17 13.01 22.70
C SER A 2 1.34 11.89 22.06
N ALA A 3 0.00 11.97 22.13
CA ALA A 3 -0.90 11.00 21.50
C ALA A 3 -0.66 10.87 19.98
N ALA A 4 -0.33 11.97 19.30
CA ALA A 4 0.02 11.99 17.88
C ALA A 4 1.33 11.25 17.60
N GLN A 5 2.35 11.40 18.46
CA GLN A 5 3.59 10.63 18.36
C GLN A 5 3.34 9.13 18.58
N HIS A 6 2.41 8.78 19.48
CA HIS A 6 2.04 7.38 19.71
C HIS A 6 1.31 6.77 18.52
N GLN A 7 0.33 7.48 17.94
CA GLN A 7 -0.33 7.03 16.71
C GLN A 7 0.65 6.93 15.54
N ALA A 8 1.53 7.91 15.35
CA ALA A 8 2.57 7.88 14.31
C ALA A 8 3.50 6.67 14.49
N LEU A 9 3.89 6.37 15.73
CA LEU A 9 4.77 5.24 16.04
C LEU A 9 4.05 3.90 15.84
N VAL A 10 2.78 3.78 16.23
CA VAL A 10 1.97 2.58 15.99
C VAL A 10 1.77 2.37 14.48
N LEU A 11 1.40 3.41 13.74
CA LEU A 11 1.17 3.31 12.30
C LEU A 11 2.46 3.05 11.53
N GLY A 12 3.58 3.67 11.94
CA GLY A 12 4.92 3.38 11.44
C GLY A 12 5.34 1.94 11.72
N SER A 13 5.06 1.42 12.93
CA SER A 13 5.36 0.03 13.31
C SER A 13 4.53 -0.98 12.50
N VAL A 14 3.23 -0.73 12.33
CA VAL A 14 2.35 -1.57 11.50
C VAL A 14 2.80 -1.55 10.04
N SER A 15 3.15 -0.37 9.52
CA SER A 15 3.68 -0.21 8.15
C SER A 15 5.03 -0.90 7.97
N PHE A 16 5.89 -0.86 8.98
CA PHE A 16 7.18 -1.56 8.99
C PHE A 16 7.01 -3.08 9.05
N VAL A 17 6.08 -3.60 9.87
CA VAL A 17 5.76 -5.04 9.89
C VAL A 17 5.22 -5.48 8.53
N ALA A 18 4.32 -4.68 7.92
CA ALA A 18 3.83 -4.94 6.57
C ALA A 18 4.96 -4.91 5.53
N PHE A 19 5.93 -3.99 5.67
CA PHE A 19 7.13 -3.92 4.85
C PHE A 19 8.03 -5.16 5.00
N VAL A 20 8.34 -5.59 6.23
CA VAL A 20 9.17 -6.77 6.50
C VAL A 20 8.49 -8.02 5.96
N PHE A 21 7.18 -8.18 6.19
CA PHE A 21 6.40 -9.26 5.59
C PHE A 21 6.50 -9.23 4.05
N PHE A 22 6.42 -8.04 3.45
CA PHE A 22 6.57 -7.85 2.01
C PHE A 22 7.98 -8.26 1.52
N LEU A 23 9.02 -7.85 2.23
CA LEU A 23 10.42 -8.17 1.93
C LEU A 23 10.71 -9.66 2.03
N CYS A 24 10.25 -10.31 3.11
CA CYS A 24 10.52 -11.71 3.37
C CYS A 24 9.76 -12.64 2.41
N PHE A 25 8.51 -12.33 2.07
CA PHE A 25 7.65 -13.25 1.30
C PHE A 25 7.54 -12.94 -0.19
N LEU A 26 7.76 -11.70 -0.64
CA LEU A 26 7.45 -11.29 -2.03
C LEU A 26 8.67 -10.88 -2.87
N LEU A 27 9.78 -10.45 -2.26
CA LEU A 27 11.01 -10.10 -2.98
C LEU A 27 11.77 -11.31 -3.58
N PRO A 28 11.82 -12.49 -2.96
CA PRO A 28 12.55 -13.64 -3.52
C PRO A 28 11.90 -14.23 -4.78
N SER A 29 10.58 -14.07 -4.95
CA SER A 29 9.83 -14.89 -5.93
C SER A 29 9.72 -14.31 -7.34
N LYS A 30 9.95 -13.01 -7.56
CA LYS A 30 10.14 -12.35 -8.89
C LYS A 30 10.29 -10.83 -8.68
N ARG A 31 11.37 -10.23 -9.19
CA ARG A 31 11.54 -8.76 -9.29
C ARG A 31 10.50 -8.17 -10.25
N THR A 32 9.26 -8.00 -9.81
CA THR A 32 8.25 -7.29 -10.59
C THR A 32 8.26 -5.81 -10.19
N LYS A 33 8.06 -4.92 -11.16
CA LYS A 33 8.05 -3.47 -10.92
C LYS A 33 7.08 -3.05 -9.81
N PHE A 34 5.96 -3.75 -9.66
CA PHE A 34 4.96 -3.48 -8.64
C PHE A 34 5.37 -3.95 -7.24
N SER A 35 6.24 -4.95 -7.10
CA SER A 35 6.73 -5.39 -5.78
C SER A 35 7.80 -4.48 -5.24
N VAL A 36 8.77 -4.10 -6.07
CA VAL A 36 9.76 -3.07 -5.71
C VAL A 36 9.04 -1.75 -5.36
N PHE A 37 8.03 -1.37 -6.14
CA PHE A 37 7.20 -0.20 -5.86
C PHE A 37 6.45 -0.29 -4.51
N ALA A 38 5.75 -1.39 -4.23
CA ALA A 38 5.04 -1.57 -2.97
C ALA A 38 6.00 -1.57 -1.78
N ALA A 39 7.17 -2.21 -1.92
CA ALA A 39 8.23 -2.19 -0.91
C ALA A 39 8.78 -0.78 -0.69
N CYS A 40 9.12 -0.04 -1.75
CA CYS A 40 9.63 1.33 -1.64
C CYS A 40 8.60 2.29 -1.01
N ASN A 41 7.31 2.15 -1.34
CA ASN A 41 6.27 2.96 -0.70
C ASN A 41 6.09 2.57 0.77
N LEU A 42 6.07 1.28 1.10
CA LEU A 42 5.98 0.83 2.50
C LEU A 42 7.20 1.29 3.32
N LEU A 43 8.39 1.28 2.74
CA LEU A 43 9.60 1.83 3.35
C LEU A 43 9.50 3.34 3.52
N PHE A 44 9.05 4.07 2.49
CA PHE A 44 8.88 5.52 2.54
C PHE A 44 7.86 5.92 3.62
N VAL A 45 6.71 5.24 3.66
CA VAL A 45 5.69 5.36 4.71
C VAL A 45 6.33 5.13 6.09
N ALA A 46 7.03 4.01 6.29
CA ALA A 46 7.66 3.68 7.57
C ALA A 46 8.71 4.72 8.00
N LEU A 47 9.54 5.20 7.08
CA LEU A 47 10.55 6.22 7.35
C LEU A 47 9.95 7.57 7.69
N VAL A 48 8.89 7.98 6.99
CA VAL A 48 8.18 9.24 7.25
C VAL A 48 7.50 9.20 8.62
N PHE A 49 6.75 8.13 8.93
CA PHE A 49 6.11 7.97 10.24
C PHE A 49 7.15 7.85 11.37
N GLY A 50 8.26 7.16 11.12
CA GLY A 50 9.40 7.08 12.06
C GLY A 50 10.07 8.43 12.29
N ALA A 51 10.30 9.22 11.24
CA ALA A 51 10.86 10.56 11.36
C ALA A 51 9.94 11.50 12.15
N VAL A 52 8.64 11.46 11.88
CA VAL A 52 7.62 12.25 12.61
C VAL A 52 7.59 11.89 14.10
N ALA A 53 7.79 10.62 14.45
CA ALA A 53 7.84 10.19 15.85
C ALA A 53 9.10 10.72 16.59
N LEU A 54 10.17 11.05 15.86
CA LEU A 54 11.45 11.50 16.40
C LEU A 54 11.62 13.03 16.41
N VAL A 55 10.78 13.77 15.69
CA VAL A 55 10.83 15.24 15.63
C VAL A 55 10.13 15.87 16.82
N ASP A 56 10.78 16.85 17.45
CA ASP A 56 10.19 17.66 18.50
C ASP A 56 9.20 18.69 17.91
N LEU A 57 7.93 18.63 18.32
CA LEU A 57 6.81 19.38 17.74
C LEU A 57 6.66 20.76 18.37
N SER A 58 7.74 21.54 18.45
CA SER A 58 7.69 22.90 19.00
C SER A 58 7.29 23.91 17.91
N GLY A 59 6.03 24.34 17.95
CA GLY A 59 5.50 25.45 17.14
C GLY A 59 4.56 25.03 16.00
N GLY A 60 3.60 25.92 15.67
CA GLY A 60 2.52 25.60 14.73
C GLY A 60 2.97 25.30 13.29
N ARG A 61 4.09 25.88 12.83
CA ARG A 61 4.67 25.57 11.51
C ARG A 61 5.28 24.17 11.45
N ALA A 62 5.90 23.71 12.54
CA ALA A 62 6.42 22.34 12.64
C ALA A 62 5.26 21.32 12.63
N GLU A 63 4.16 21.62 13.34
CA GLU A 63 2.96 20.78 13.32
C GLU A 63 2.38 20.61 11.90
N ILE A 64 2.39 21.67 11.08
CA ILE A 64 1.92 21.62 9.69
C ILE A 64 2.88 20.87 8.79
N MET A 65 4.18 21.09 8.91
CA MET A 65 5.17 20.36 8.12
C MET A 65 5.05 18.86 8.37
N VAL A 66 4.92 18.49 9.64
CA VAL A 66 4.69 17.10 10.02
C VAL A 66 3.34 16.59 9.50
N ALA A 67 2.26 17.36 9.62
CA ALA A 67 0.96 16.95 9.08
C ALA A 67 1.03 16.71 7.56
N VAL A 68 1.66 17.61 6.79
CA VAL A 68 1.88 17.44 5.34
C VAL A 68 2.74 16.22 5.03
N MET A 69 3.81 16.00 5.80
CA MET A 69 4.66 14.83 5.63
C MET A 69 3.88 13.53 5.86
N MET A 70 2.93 13.50 6.80
CA MET A 70 2.10 12.31 7.06
C MET A 70 1.14 11.99 5.90
N GLU A 71 0.65 13.00 5.18
CA GLU A 71 -0.26 12.83 4.03
C GLU A 71 0.48 12.48 2.72
N LEU A 72 1.73 12.95 2.58
CA LEU A 72 2.51 12.82 1.35
C LEU A 72 2.64 11.36 0.84
N PRO A 73 2.90 10.34 1.68
CA PRO A 73 2.96 8.96 1.22
C PRO A 73 1.65 8.48 0.61
N VAL A 74 0.50 8.83 1.20
CA VAL A 74 -0.82 8.40 0.71
C VAL A 74 -1.10 9.07 -0.64
N VAL A 75 -0.84 10.37 -0.73
CA VAL A 75 -0.94 11.15 -1.98
C VAL A 75 -0.10 10.51 -3.09
N LEU A 76 1.14 10.13 -2.80
CA LEU A 76 2.01 9.46 -3.77
C LEU A 76 1.43 8.11 -4.19
N ILE A 77 0.97 7.28 -3.26
CA ILE A 77 0.33 5.99 -3.58
C ILE A 77 -0.84 6.21 -4.55
N VAL A 78 -1.74 7.14 -4.26
CA VAL A 78 -2.90 7.45 -5.12
C VAL A 78 -2.47 7.93 -6.50
N ALA A 79 -1.52 8.88 -6.56
CA ALA A 79 -0.97 9.42 -7.81
C ALA A 79 -0.39 8.32 -8.71
N TRP A 80 0.42 7.43 -8.13
CA TRP A 80 1.06 6.34 -8.86
C TRP A 80 0.08 5.26 -9.29
N VAL A 81 -0.90 4.91 -8.45
CA VAL A 81 -1.97 3.98 -8.83
C VAL A 81 -2.75 4.52 -10.02
N CYS A 82 -3.12 5.80 -10.00
CA CYS A 82 -3.82 6.45 -11.11
C CYS A 82 -2.96 6.47 -12.39
N LEU A 83 -1.68 6.82 -12.29
CA LEU A 83 -0.75 6.81 -13.42
C LEU A 83 -0.56 5.40 -13.99
N ALA A 84 -0.51 4.38 -13.13
CA ALA A 84 -0.44 2.97 -13.53
C ALA A 84 -1.70 2.54 -14.29
N LEU A 85 -2.88 2.92 -13.83
CA LEU A 85 -4.16 2.65 -14.52
C LEU A 85 -4.24 3.35 -15.88
N ALA A 86 -3.65 4.54 -16.00
CA ALA A 86 -3.55 5.32 -17.24
C ALA A 86 -2.49 4.80 -18.24
N GLY A 87 -1.66 3.82 -17.84
CA GLY A 87 -0.55 3.32 -18.66
C GLY A 87 0.58 4.32 -18.83
N GLY A 88 0.76 5.26 -17.89
CA GLY A 88 1.74 6.36 -17.97
C GLY A 88 3.11 6.05 -17.36
N LEU A 89 3.38 4.80 -16.96
CA LEU A 89 4.64 4.42 -16.32
C LEU A 89 5.73 4.08 -17.35
N PRO A 90 6.92 4.74 -17.29
CA PRO A 90 7.97 4.54 -18.28
C PRO A 90 8.68 3.16 -18.17
N ASP A 91 9.25 2.76 -19.30
CA ASP A 91 10.22 1.67 -19.52
C ASP A 91 9.75 0.22 -19.62
N LEU A 92 8.69 -0.11 -20.36
CA LEU A 92 8.71 -1.36 -21.13
C LEU A 92 7.68 -1.34 -22.28
N PRO A 93 8.02 -1.85 -23.48
CA PRO A 93 7.08 -1.93 -24.60
C PRO A 93 5.86 -2.76 -24.21
N GLY A 94 4.66 -2.20 -24.40
CA GLY A 94 3.39 -2.91 -24.19
C GLY A 94 2.59 -2.56 -22.93
N ASN A 95 2.90 -1.48 -22.20
CA ASN A 95 2.02 -0.96 -21.14
C ASN A 95 0.72 -0.39 -21.74
N LEU A 96 -0.23 -1.27 -22.02
CA LEU A 96 -1.57 -0.89 -22.42
C LEU A 96 -2.34 -0.40 -21.17
N PRO A 97 -3.05 0.74 -21.25
CA PRO A 97 -3.93 1.16 -20.18
C PRO A 97 -4.92 0.04 -19.84
N ALA A 98 -5.43 0.02 -18.61
CA ALA A 98 -6.47 -0.94 -18.24
C ALA A 98 -7.60 -0.89 -19.27
N GLU A 99 -8.14 -2.04 -19.69
CA GLU A 99 -9.18 -2.12 -20.73
C GLU A 99 -10.29 -1.04 -20.63
N PRO A 100 -10.88 -0.74 -19.45
CA PRO A 100 -11.87 0.34 -19.33
C PRO A 100 -11.30 1.75 -19.60
N VAL A 101 -10.02 1.98 -19.31
CA VAL A 101 -9.29 3.22 -19.56
C VAL A 101 -8.85 3.31 -21.03
N ALA A 102 -8.45 2.19 -21.64
CA ALA A 102 -8.13 2.10 -23.05
C ALA A 102 -9.32 2.51 -23.94
N ARG A 103 -10.53 2.12 -23.54
CA ARG A 103 -11.78 2.47 -24.25
C ARG A 103 -12.23 3.93 -24.01
N ARG A 104 -11.64 4.65 -23.04
CA ARG A 104 -12.09 5.98 -22.61
C ARG A 104 -10.91 6.95 -22.50
N PRO A 105 -10.59 7.71 -23.56
CA PRO A 105 -9.40 8.57 -23.59
C PRO A 105 -9.47 9.70 -22.55
N TRP A 106 -10.67 10.21 -22.25
CA TRP A 106 -10.87 11.20 -21.19
C TRP A 106 -10.46 10.67 -19.81
N LEU A 107 -10.78 9.42 -19.51
CA LEU A 107 -10.46 8.77 -18.22
C LEU A 107 -8.95 8.59 -18.09
N ARG A 108 -8.27 8.28 -19.19
CA ARG A 108 -6.81 8.22 -19.26
C ARG A 108 -6.17 9.57 -18.97
N ALA A 109 -6.69 10.65 -19.55
CA ALA A 109 -6.20 12.01 -19.32
C ALA A 109 -6.39 12.42 -17.85
N VAL A 110 -7.58 12.17 -17.27
CA VAL A 110 -7.87 12.47 -15.87
C VAL A 110 -6.93 11.70 -14.94
N LEU A 111 -6.85 10.37 -15.05
CA LEU A 111 -5.98 9.55 -14.20
C LEU A 111 -4.48 9.87 -14.40
N GLY A 112 -4.07 10.19 -15.62
CA GLY A 112 -2.71 10.60 -15.94
C GLY A 112 -2.32 11.94 -15.32
N SER A 113 -3.29 12.83 -15.08
CA SER A 113 -3.07 14.13 -14.42
C SER A 113 -2.96 14.05 -12.90
N ALA A 114 -3.27 12.90 -12.29
CA ALA A 114 -3.30 12.72 -10.84
C ALA A 114 -1.99 13.12 -10.13
N PRO A 115 -0.78 12.73 -10.60
CA PRO A 115 0.46 13.12 -9.93
C PRO A 115 0.63 14.63 -9.87
N LEU A 116 0.32 15.33 -10.96
CA LEU A 116 0.46 16.78 -11.03
C LEU A 116 -0.55 17.47 -10.10
N ILE A 117 -1.82 17.08 -10.17
CA ILE A 117 -2.88 17.73 -9.38
C ILE A 117 -2.69 17.45 -7.89
N LEU A 118 -2.39 16.21 -7.49
CA LEU A 118 -2.20 15.87 -6.09
C LEU A 118 -0.96 16.54 -5.49
N LEU A 119 0.17 16.56 -6.20
CA LEU A 119 1.39 17.24 -5.73
C LEU A 119 1.20 18.77 -5.66
N LEU A 120 0.55 19.37 -6.66
CA LEU A 120 0.20 20.79 -6.63
C LEU A 120 -0.68 21.12 -5.43
N SER A 121 -1.67 20.25 -5.15
CA SER A 121 -2.60 20.43 -4.03
C SER A 121 -1.90 20.34 -2.68
N VAL A 122 -0.96 19.40 -2.51
CA VAL A 122 -0.11 19.32 -1.31
C VAL A 122 0.81 20.54 -1.21
N GLY A 123 1.40 21.01 -2.31
CA GLY A 123 2.23 22.22 -2.32
C GLY A 123 1.45 23.47 -1.91
N LEU A 124 0.23 23.64 -2.45
CA LEU A 124 -0.67 24.72 -2.09
C LEU A 124 -1.10 24.64 -0.61
N ALA A 125 -1.46 23.44 -0.14
CA ALA A 125 -1.78 23.21 1.26
C ALA A 125 -0.59 23.57 2.16
N THR A 126 0.63 23.18 1.78
CA THR A 126 1.85 23.52 2.52
C THR A 126 2.04 25.03 2.61
N ALA A 127 1.88 25.76 1.50
CA ALA A 127 1.98 27.21 1.48
C ALA A 127 0.92 27.87 2.39
N VAL A 128 -0.34 27.45 2.28
CA VAL A 128 -1.45 27.95 3.12
C VAL A 128 -1.18 27.67 4.60
N GLY A 129 -0.74 26.46 4.94
CA GLY A 129 -0.44 26.09 6.32
C GLY A 129 0.74 26.88 6.90
N LEU A 130 1.77 27.15 6.10
CA LEU A 130 2.91 27.97 6.54
C LEU A 130 2.54 29.42 6.84
N VAL A 131 1.65 30.00 6.04
CA VAL A 131 1.15 31.37 6.22
C VAL A 131 0.22 31.45 7.44
N TRP A 132 -0.67 30.47 7.61
CA TRP A 132 -1.61 30.39 8.72
C TRP A 132 -1.37 29.14 9.57
N PRO A 133 -0.41 29.21 10.52
CA PRO A 133 -0.09 28.07 11.35
C PRO A 133 -1.30 27.66 12.18
N SER A 134 -1.68 26.38 12.09
CA SER A 134 -2.83 25.80 12.78
C SER A 134 -2.42 24.56 13.56
N PRO A 135 -3.15 24.19 14.63
CA PRO A 135 -2.86 23.02 15.45
C PRO A 135 -3.24 21.72 14.71
N ALA A 136 -2.52 21.41 13.64
CA ALA A 136 -2.87 20.37 12.68
C ALA A 136 -2.85 18.97 13.31
N LEU A 137 -1.93 18.73 14.26
CA LEU A 137 -1.72 17.42 14.90
C LEU A 137 -2.48 17.25 16.22
N ARG A 138 -3.08 18.32 16.75
CA ARG A 138 -3.78 18.28 18.04
C ARG A 138 -5.23 17.85 17.84
N VAL A 139 -5.44 16.53 17.77
CA VAL A 139 -6.73 15.86 17.49
C VAL A 139 -7.93 16.49 18.21
N TYR A 140 -7.84 16.75 19.53
CA TYR A 140 -8.96 17.24 20.34
C TYR A 140 -9.02 18.76 20.51
N ALA A 141 -8.01 19.49 20.01
CA ALA A 141 -7.97 20.94 20.14
C ALA A 141 -8.88 21.60 19.08
N PRO A 142 -9.58 22.70 19.44
CA PRO A 142 -10.30 23.48 18.45
C PRO A 142 -9.35 23.94 17.35
N ALA A 143 -9.83 23.93 16.12
CA ALA A 143 -9.06 24.38 14.96
C ALA A 143 -9.64 25.71 14.45
N PRO A 144 -8.79 26.61 13.92
CA PRO A 144 -9.27 27.81 13.27
C PRO A 144 -9.84 27.45 11.87
N PRO A 145 -10.75 28.25 11.28
CA PRO A 145 -11.45 27.91 10.03
C PRO A 145 -10.51 27.66 8.84
N GLN A 146 -9.32 28.26 8.85
CA GLN A 146 -8.27 28.04 7.83
C GLN A 146 -7.82 26.58 7.78
N PHE A 147 -7.96 25.83 8.88
CA PHE A 147 -7.63 24.40 8.93
C PHE A 147 -8.53 23.56 8.01
N VAL A 148 -9.80 23.94 7.84
CA VAL A 148 -10.70 23.26 6.90
C VAL A 148 -10.24 23.47 5.47
N VAL A 149 -9.81 24.69 5.13
CA VAL A 149 -9.26 25.00 3.80
C VAL A 149 -8.00 24.18 3.56
N LEU A 150 -7.08 24.14 4.53
CA LEU A 150 -5.87 23.33 4.47
C LEU A 150 -6.17 21.85 4.20
N LYS A 151 -7.08 21.26 5.00
CA LYS A 151 -7.44 19.85 4.85
C LYS A 151 -8.20 19.58 3.56
N ALA A 152 -9.14 20.44 3.17
CA ALA A 152 -9.88 20.30 1.93
C ALA A 152 -8.98 20.34 0.69
N LEU A 153 -7.94 21.19 0.69
CA LEU A 153 -6.96 21.25 -0.39
C LEU A 153 -6.27 19.91 -0.62
N ILE A 154 -5.94 19.16 0.44
CA ILE A 154 -5.30 17.85 0.32
C ILE A 154 -6.35 16.75 0.02
N MET A 155 -7.42 16.73 0.80
CA MET A 155 -8.35 15.60 0.85
C MET A 155 -9.34 15.56 -0.33
N ALA A 156 -9.77 16.71 -0.86
CA ALA A 156 -10.71 16.73 -1.98
C ALA A 156 -10.15 16.09 -3.26
N PRO A 157 -8.93 16.43 -3.74
CA PRO A 157 -8.36 15.75 -4.89
C PRO A 157 -8.03 14.29 -4.58
N GLU A 158 -7.58 13.97 -3.36
CA GLU A 158 -7.32 12.59 -2.94
C GLU A 158 -8.58 11.72 -3.02
N TRP A 159 -9.69 12.19 -2.44
CA TRP A 159 -11.00 11.54 -2.52
C TRP A 159 -11.42 11.28 -3.97
N PHE A 160 -11.28 12.30 -4.83
CA PHE A 160 -11.67 12.20 -6.22
C PHE A 160 -10.86 11.13 -6.97
N TYR A 161 -9.53 11.18 -6.87
CA TYR A 161 -8.65 10.25 -7.58
C TYR A 161 -8.70 8.83 -7.03
N SER A 162 -8.76 8.67 -5.71
CA SER A 162 -8.90 7.37 -5.08
C SER A 162 -10.27 6.72 -5.40
N GLY A 163 -11.35 7.50 -5.35
CA GLY A 163 -12.68 7.06 -5.77
C GLY A 163 -12.72 6.65 -7.23
N LEU A 164 -12.12 7.45 -8.12
CA LEU A 164 -12.04 7.12 -9.55
C LEU A 164 -11.24 5.84 -9.79
N ALA A 165 -10.10 5.66 -9.11
CA ALA A 165 -9.30 4.45 -9.18
C ALA A 165 -10.08 3.22 -8.69
N ALA A 166 -10.84 3.34 -7.60
CA ALA A 166 -11.71 2.27 -7.09
C ALA A 166 -12.72 1.82 -8.17
N VAL A 167 -13.42 2.77 -8.80
CA VAL A 167 -14.38 2.49 -9.88
C VAL A 167 -13.70 1.80 -11.06
N VAL A 168 -12.50 2.23 -11.45
CA VAL A 168 -11.74 1.58 -12.52
C VAL A 168 -11.36 0.14 -12.19
N PHE A 169 -10.97 -0.14 -10.94
CA PHE A 169 -10.71 -1.50 -10.49
C PHE A 169 -11.97 -2.38 -10.56
N VAL A 170 -13.14 -1.88 -10.13
CA VAL A 170 -14.42 -2.61 -10.28
C VAL A 170 -14.72 -2.92 -11.74
N MET A 171 -14.61 -1.92 -12.61
CA MET A 171 -14.86 -2.09 -14.06
C MET A 171 -13.91 -3.12 -14.67
N ALA A 172 -12.63 -3.05 -14.33
CA ALA A 172 -11.62 -4.02 -14.78
C ALA A 172 -11.84 -5.43 -14.22
N GLY A 173 -12.48 -5.56 -13.05
CA GLY A 173 -12.85 -6.85 -12.46
C GLY A 173 -14.02 -7.53 -13.17
N ARG A 174 -14.96 -6.75 -13.73
CA ARG A 174 -16.21 -7.25 -14.32
C ARG A 174 -16.14 -7.61 -15.81
N ALA A 175 -14.97 -7.55 -16.44
CA ALA A 175 -14.86 -7.88 -17.85
C ALA A 175 -15.13 -9.39 -18.10
N PRO A 176 -15.92 -9.73 -19.14
CA PRO A 176 -16.35 -11.10 -19.42
C PRO A 176 -15.15 -11.99 -19.75
N GLY A 177 -15.15 -13.23 -19.24
CA GLY A 177 -14.08 -14.21 -19.48
C GLY A 177 -12.87 -14.12 -18.53
N LEU A 178 -12.87 -13.20 -17.55
CA LEU A 178 -11.80 -13.14 -16.55
C LEU A 178 -11.84 -14.32 -15.56
N LYS A 179 -10.67 -14.88 -15.26
CA LYS A 179 -10.51 -15.86 -14.19
C LYS A 179 -10.96 -15.24 -12.86
N ARG A 180 -11.73 -15.99 -12.06
CA ARG A 180 -12.27 -15.59 -10.74
C ARG A 180 -11.25 -14.94 -9.81
N ARG A 181 -9.98 -15.33 -9.92
CA ARG A 181 -8.88 -14.75 -9.15
C ARG A 181 -8.55 -13.29 -9.52
N PHE A 182 -8.61 -12.92 -10.79
CA PHE A 182 -8.38 -11.54 -11.20
C PHE A 182 -9.53 -10.61 -10.80
N TYR A 183 -10.76 -11.15 -10.76
CA TYR A 183 -11.91 -10.48 -10.16
C TYR A 183 -11.64 -10.15 -8.69
N PHE A 184 -11.29 -11.15 -7.86
CA PHE A 184 -11.01 -10.90 -6.43
C PHE A 184 -9.81 -9.99 -6.20
N LYS A 185 -8.76 -10.08 -7.03
CA LYS A 185 -7.62 -9.16 -6.99
C LYS A 185 -8.06 -7.71 -7.22
N ASN A 186 -8.82 -7.47 -8.29
CA ASN A 186 -9.31 -6.13 -8.62
C ASN A 186 -10.32 -5.62 -7.59
N LEU A 187 -11.15 -6.51 -7.03
CA LEU A 187 -12.06 -6.18 -5.93
C LEU A 187 -11.28 -5.74 -4.68
N ALA A 188 -10.21 -6.45 -4.32
CA ALA A 188 -9.38 -6.09 -3.17
C ALA A 188 -8.70 -4.73 -3.36
N PHE A 189 -8.14 -4.44 -4.54
CA PHE A 189 -7.60 -3.10 -4.85
C PHE A 189 -8.69 -2.02 -4.86
N SER A 190 -9.90 -2.34 -5.34
CA SER A 190 -11.04 -1.42 -5.29
C SER A 190 -11.44 -1.09 -3.86
N VAL A 191 -11.47 -2.08 -2.97
CA VAL A 191 -11.81 -1.88 -1.55
C VAL A 191 -10.75 -0.99 -0.91
N GLY A 192 -9.45 -1.27 -1.13
CA GLY A 192 -8.36 -0.42 -0.62
C GLY A 192 -8.48 1.04 -1.08
N MET A 193 -8.66 1.27 -2.38
CA MET A 193 -8.84 2.63 -2.91
C MET A 193 -10.13 3.29 -2.41
N GLY A 194 -11.20 2.52 -2.20
CA GLY A 194 -12.45 3.01 -1.61
C GLY A 194 -12.27 3.42 -0.14
N CYS A 195 -11.49 2.67 0.64
CA CYS A 195 -11.15 3.05 2.01
C CYS A 195 -10.35 4.35 2.06
N ILE A 196 -9.36 4.55 1.16
CA ILE A 196 -8.64 5.83 1.05
C ILE A 196 -9.62 6.97 0.76
N ALA A 197 -10.54 6.79 -0.19
CA ALA A 197 -11.54 7.80 -0.50
C ALA A 197 -12.41 8.16 0.72
N LEU A 198 -12.81 7.15 1.50
CA LEU A 198 -13.59 7.36 2.73
C LEU A 198 -12.80 8.06 3.83
N ILE A 199 -11.51 7.71 4.01
CA ILE A 199 -10.61 8.40 4.93
C ILE A 199 -10.49 9.88 4.55
N ALA A 200 -10.34 10.19 3.26
CA ALA A 200 -10.27 11.57 2.80
C ALA A 200 -11.55 12.36 3.12
N VAL A 201 -12.73 11.76 2.88
CA VAL A 201 -14.02 12.38 3.25
C VAL A 201 -14.11 12.57 4.76
N GLU A 202 -13.82 11.52 5.53
CA GLU A 202 -13.87 11.57 6.99
C GLU A 202 -12.92 12.63 7.56
N SER A 203 -11.70 12.75 7.01
CA SER A 203 -10.73 13.77 7.42
C SER A 203 -11.23 15.20 7.16
N THR A 204 -11.99 15.42 6.08
CA THR A 204 -12.64 16.73 5.84
C THR A 204 -13.76 17.00 6.82
N VAL A 205 -14.57 15.98 7.16
CA VAL A 205 -15.63 16.09 8.17
C VAL A 205 -15.02 16.37 9.54
N PHE A 206 -13.97 15.64 9.91
CA PHE A 206 -13.21 15.83 11.14
C PHE A 206 -12.66 17.26 11.26
N ALA A 207 -12.06 17.80 10.19
CA ALA A 207 -11.60 19.18 10.16
C ALA A 207 -12.74 20.17 10.38
N GLY A 208 -13.90 19.94 9.76
CA GLY A 208 -15.08 20.77 9.95
C GLY A 208 -15.61 20.74 11.38
N LEU A 209 -15.76 19.54 11.96
CA LEU A 209 -16.26 19.39 13.32
C LEU A 209 -15.32 20.05 14.34
N ARG A 210 -14.01 20.06 14.11
CA ARG A 210 -13.06 20.79 14.96
C ARG A 210 -13.20 22.31 14.94
N VAL A 211 -13.76 22.87 13.87
CA VAL A 211 -14.03 24.32 13.73
C VAL A 211 -15.39 24.68 14.32
N TRP A 212 -16.42 23.90 13.99
CA TRP A 212 -17.80 24.29 14.24
C TRP A 212 -18.43 23.70 15.51
N LEU A 213 -17.89 22.62 16.09
CA LEU A 213 -18.37 22.12 17.38
C LEU A 213 -17.64 22.75 18.56
N SER A 214 -18.44 23.30 19.48
CA SER A 214 -18.02 23.73 20.82
C SER A 214 -18.71 22.87 21.89
N GLY A 215 -17.98 22.45 22.93
CA GLY A 215 -18.57 21.80 24.13
C GLY A 215 -18.09 20.36 24.41
N GLY A 216 -18.64 19.75 25.47
CA GLY A 216 -18.23 18.45 26.01
C GLY A 216 -18.43 17.26 25.04
N ASN A 217 -19.46 17.31 24.18
CA ASN A 217 -19.74 16.25 23.21
C ASN A 217 -18.72 16.19 22.06
N ARG A 218 -17.88 17.23 21.87
CA ARG A 218 -16.87 17.26 20.81
C ARG A 218 -15.85 16.13 20.99
N GLY A 219 -15.41 15.85 22.21
CA GLY A 219 -14.43 14.81 22.49
C GLY A 219 -14.91 13.43 22.02
N ALA A 220 -16.13 13.05 22.42
CA ALA A 220 -16.74 11.77 22.07
C ALA A 220 -16.94 11.61 20.55
N ILE A 221 -17.39 12.65 19.84
CA ILE A 221 -17.57 12.60 18.38
C ILE A 221 -16.22 12.44 17.67
N LEU A 222 -15.19 13.18 18.10
CA LEU A 222 -13.85 13.08 17.50
C LEU A 222 -13.19 11.72 17.78
N GLU A 223 -13.47 11.11 18.94
CA GLU A 223 -12.99 9.76 19.28
C GLU A 223 -13.64 8.67 18.40
N ILE A 224 -14.95 8.78 18.14
CA ILE A 224 -15.65 7.88 17.22
C ILE A 224 -15.07 7.99 15.81
N LEU A 225 -14.88 9.22 15.32
CA LEU A 225 -14.29 9.46 13.99
C LEU A 225 -12.89 8.86 13.89
N ASN A 226 -12.00 9.16 14.85
CA ASN A 226 -10.66 8.60 14.89
C ASN A 226 -10.64 7.05 14.96
N THR A 227 -11.64 6.44 15.60
CA THR A 227 -11.81 4.97 15.59
C THR A 227 -12.22 4.46 14.21
N VAL A 228 -13.15 5.16 13.55
CA VAL A 228 -13.54 4.87 12.16
C VAL A 228 -12.36 5.00 11.21
N GLU A 229 -11.56 6.07 11.33
CA GLU A 229 -10.35 6.29 10.54
C GLU A 229 -9.37 5.12 10.69
N ALA A 230 -9.12 4.70 11.93
CA ALA A 230 -8.26 3.56 12.24
C ALA A 230 -8.80 2.26 11.62
N CYS A 231 -10.11 1.99 11.73
CA CYS A 231 -10.74 0.83 11.11
C CYS A 231 -10.64 0.86 9.58
N LEU A 232 -10.83 2.03 8.95
CA LEU A 232 -10.68 2.21 7.52
C LEU A 232 -9.21 2.00 7.09
N ALA A 233 -8.25 2.52 7.84
CA ALA A 233 -6.82 2.34 7.57
C ALA A 233 -6.41 0.86 7.67
N ILE A 234 -6.85 0.15 8.71
CA ILE A 234 -6.61 -1.30 8.86
C ILE A 234 -7.23 -2.06 7.68
N THR A 235 -8.49 -1.76 7.35
CA THR A 235 -9.20 -2.40 6.22
C THR A 235 -8.49 -2.14 4.90
N CYS A 236 -8.01 -0.91 4.69
CA CYS A 236 -7.23 -0.51 3.53
C CYS A 236 -5.96 -1.34 3.39
N ILE A 237 -5.17 -1.45 4.47
CA ILE A 237 -3.93 -2.24 4.50
C ILE A 237 -4.22 -3.72 4.21
N LEU A 238 -5.24 -4.30 4.86
CA LEU A 238 -5.63 -5.69 4.64
C LEU A 238 -6.10 -5.93 3.20
N ALA A 239 -6.88 -5.02 2.63
CA ALA A 239 -7.37 -5.11 1.26
C ALA A 239 -6.21 -5.02 0.25
N PHE A 240 -5.25 -4.12 0.43
CA PHE A 240 -4.06 -4.08 -0.41
C PHE A 240 -3.18 -5.31 -0.24
N ALA A 241 -2.97 -5.79 0.99
CA ALA A 241 -2.23 -7.02 1.25
C ALA A 241 -2.90 -8.23 0.55
N ALA A 242 -4.23 -8.33 0.60
CA ALA A 242 -4.99 -9.35 -0.11
C ALA A 242 -4.91 -9.19 -1.64
N GLY A 243 -5.00 -7.97 -2.17
CA GLY A 243 -4.85 -7.70 -3.60
C GLY A 243 -3.45 -8.05 -4.11
N LEU A 244 -2.42 -7.74 -3.33
CA LEU A 244 -1.03 -8.09 -3.59
C LEU A 244 -0.82 -9.60 -3.50
N SER A 245 -1.28 -10.25 -2.43
CA SER A 245 -1.14 -11.69 -2.25
C SER A 245 -1.80 -12.43 -3.40
N LEU A 246 -3.04 -12.06 -3.78
CA LEU A 246 -3.75 -12.61 -4.92
C LEU A 246 -3.04 -12.34 -6.24
N ARG A 247 -2.35 -11.21 -6.42
CA ARG A 247 -1.55 -10.94 -7.62
C ARG A 247 -0.38 -11.92 -7.74
N TYR A 248 0.28 -12.25 -6.64
CA TYR A 248 1.52 -13.03 -6.63
C TYR A 248 1.35 -14.54 -6.36
N THR A 249 0.24 -15.00 -5.77
CA THR A 249 0.03 -16.42 -5.41
C THR A 249 0.23 -17.45 -6.54
N PRO A 250 -0.19 -17.25 -7.81
CA PRO A 250 -0.04 -18.29 -8.82
C PRO A 250 1.38 -18.29 -9.36
N ALA A 251 2.11 -17.16 -9.25
CA ALA A 251 3.44 -17.02 -9.79
C ALA A 251 4.39 -17.70 -8.81
N VAL A 252 4.17 -17.48 -7.51
CA VAL A 252 4.81 -18.22 -6.43
C VAL A 252 4.44 -19.70 -6.54
N ALA A 253 3.17 -20.09 -6.51
CA ALA A 253 2.79 -21.50 -6.56
C ALA A 253 3.26 -22.22 -7.83
N THR A 254 3.16 -21.64 -9.03
CA THR A 254 3.61 -22.32 -10.26
C THR A 254 5.11 -22.36 -10.42
N THR A 255 5.86 -21.30 -10.06
CA THR A 255 7.33 -21.38 -10.13
C THR A 255 7.94 -22.17 -8.98
N LEU A 256 7.29 -22.17 -7.81
CA LEU A 256 7.70 -22.97 -6.67
C LEU A 256 7.31 -24.44 -6.88
N LEU A 257 6.11 -24.74 -7.42
CA LEU A 257 5.75 -26.08 -7.90
C LEU A 257 6.62 -26.53 -9.07
N HIS A 258 6.95 -25.65 -10.02
CA HIS A 258 7.81 -26.03 -11.14
C HIS A 258 9.25 -26.26 -10.69
N ARG A 259 9.81 -25.41 -9.80
CA ARG A 259 11.14 -25.61 -9.22
C ARG A 259 11.18 -26.82 -8.29
N LEU A 260 10.14 -27.03 -7.48
CA LEU A 260 9.99 -28.23 -6.66
C LEU A 260 9.82 -29.44 -7.57
N GLN A 261 8.94 -29.46 -8.57
CA GLN A 261 8.80 -30.60 -9.48
C GLN A 261 10.08 -30.88 -10.26
N THR A 262 10.75 -29.88 -10.85
CA THR A 262 11.98 -30.15 -11.63
C THR A 262 13.21 -30.42 -10.77
N GLY A 263 13.27 -29.85 -9.55
CA GLY A 263 14.36 -30.09 -8.61
C GLY A 263 14.18 -31.44 -7.90
N TRP A 264 12.97 -31.72 -7.43
CA TRP A 264 12.61 -32.96 -6.76
C TRP A 264 12.64 -34.15 -7.71
N LEU A 265 12.10 -34.05 -8.94
CA LEU A 265 12.16 -35.18 -9.88
C LEU A 265 13.60 -35.54 -10.26
N ARG A 266 14.48 -34.55 -10.46
CA ARG A 266 15.91 -34.83 -10.71
C ARG A 266 16.62 -35.37 -9.47
N ALA A 267 16.35 -34.82 -8.29
CA ALA A 267 16.94 -35.30 -7.05
C ALA A 267 16.47 -36.73 -6.72
N GLN A 268 15.20 -37.04 -7.00
CA GLN A 268 14.62 -38.37 -6.84
C GLN A 268 15.20 -39.35 -7.87
N GLU A 269 15.27 -38.99 -9.15
CA GLU A 269 15.91 -39.83 -10.18
C GLU A 269 17.40 -40.08 -9.87
N GLN A 270 18.12 -39.07 -9.38
CA GLN A 270 19.51 -39.22 -8.94
C GLN A 270 19.62 -40.12 -7.71
N PHE A 271 18.75 -39.93 -6.73
CA PHE A 271 18.72 -40.76 -5.53
C PHE A 271 18.39 -42.22 -5.86
N GLU A 272 17.34 -42.47 -6.65
CA GLU A 272 16.98 -43.81 -7.12
C GLU A 272 18.12 -44.43 -7.95
N SER A 273 18.77 -43.67 -8.84
CA SER A 273 19.91 -44.17 -9.63
C SER A 273 21.11 -44.55 -8.76
N LEU A 274 21.38 -43.79 -7.69
CA LEU A 274 22.46 -44.05 -6.74
C LEU A 274 22.11 -45.20 -5.80
N GLU A 275 20.84 -45.36 -5.43
CA GLU A 275 20.33 -46.49 -4.65
C GLU A 275 20.46 -47.80 -5.44
N TRP A 276 20.06 -47.81 -6.73
CA TRP A 276 20.26 -48.94 -7.63
C TRP A 276 21.74 -49.29 -7.83
N GLN A 277 22.60 -48.27 -7.96
CA GLN A 277 24.05 -48.49 -8.02
C GLN A 277 24.61 -49.03 -6.71
N ALA A 278 24.20 -48.49 -5.56
CA ALA A 278 24.68 -48.93 -4.24
C ALA A 278 24.25 -50.36 -3.91
N VAL A 279 23.02 -50.75 -4.29
CA VAL A 279 22.51 -52.14 -4.18
C VAL A 279 23.30 -53.08 -5.10
N SER A 280 23.66 -52.64 -6.31
CA SER A 280 24.49 -53.44 -7.23
C SER A 280 25.94 -53.59 -6.78
N THR A 281 26.46 -52.66 -5.97
CA THR A 281 27.88 -52.65 -5.54
C THR A 281 28.11 -52.95 -4.06
N VAL A 282 27.07 -53.26 -3.26
CA VAL A 282 27.14 -53.51 -1.80
C VAL A 282 27.96 -52.44 -1.06
N ALA A 283 27.64 -51.16 -1.29
CA ALA A 283 28.37 -50.03 -0.71
C ALA A 283 27.43 -49.13 0.11
N ALA A 284 27.11 -49.56 1.33
CA ALA A 284 26.18 -48.87 2.24
C ALA A 284 26.65 -47.47 2.67
N ASP A 285 27.96 -47.21 2.72
CA ASP A 285 28.53 -45.92 3.14
C ASP A 285 28.26 -44.75 2.17
N ARG A 286 27.76 -45.01 0.95
CA ARG A 286 27.43 -43.95 -0.02
C ARG A 286 26.00 -43.41 0.11
N LEU A 287 25.11 -44.13 0.81
CA LEU A 287 23.71 -43.73 1.00
C LEU A 287 23.56 -42.62 2.04
N THR A 288 24.42 -42.59 3.06
CA THR A 288 24.43 -41.53 4.10
C THR A 288 24.76 -40.17 3.51
N HIS A 289 25.77 -40.08 2.63
CA HIS A 289 26.13 -38.84 1.94
C HIS A 289 25.07 -38.35 0.93
N ALA A 290 24.30 -39.26 0.32
CA ALA A 290 23.21 -38.88 -0.57
C ALA A 290 21.99 -38.33 0.21
N SER A 291 21.73 -38.87 1.40
CA SER A 291 20.68 -38.37 2.30
C SER A 291 20.96 -36.92 2.74
N ASP A 292 22.21 -36.61 3.06
CA ASP A 292 22.61 -35.25 3.47
C ASP A 292 22.46 -34.24 2.33
N ALA A 293 22.74 -34.62 1.08
CA ALA A 293 22.53 -33.77 -0.09
C ALA A 293 21.04 -33.46 -0.37
N VAL A 294 20.12 -34.38 -0.04
CA VAL A 294 18.68 -34.16 -0.14
C VAL A 294 18.17 -33.22 0.95
N VAL A 295 18.71 -33.34 2.17
CA VAL A 295 18.42 -32.40 3.28
C VAL A 295 18.94 -30.99 2.96
N GLU A 296 20.09 -30.89 2.31
CA GLU A 296 20.68 -29.61 1.90
C GLU A 296 19.93 -28.96 0.74
N ALA A 297 19.36 -29.74 -0.18
CA ALA A 297 18.49 -29.25 -1.26
C ALA A 297 17.08 -28.81 -0.79
N CYS A 298 16.68 -29.15 0.44
CA CYS A 298 15.42 -28.74 1.05
C CYS A 298 15.52 -27.45 1.89
N ARG A 299 16.73 -26.87 2.08
CA ARG A 299 16.94 -25.54 2.67
C ARG A 299 16.87 -24.44 1.61
#